data_AF-A0A925RYS2-F1
#
_entry.id   AF-A0A925RYS2-F1
#
_cell.length_a   1.000
_cell.length_b   1.000
_cell.length_c   1.000
_cell.angle_alpha   90.00
_cell.angle_beta   90.00
_cell.angle_gamma   90.00
#
_symmetry.space_group_name_H-M   'P 1'
#
loop_
_entity.id
_entity.type
_entity.pdbx_description
1 polymer ?
#
loop_
_entity_poly.entity_id
_entity_poly.type
_entity_poly.pdbx_seq_one_letter_code
_entity_poly.pdbx_strand_id
1 'polypeptide(L)'
;MHGPFELDKHSSLTWKQLFREQTRRYPGLSDAAGVYIIATTNRTKDSICYIGMTHWQGFEAEAFSQRNVELVWDVISEMRNRAIKIWLIAKRTPARKGFSWDSRIERQSFLLETLLIMHAKAAGHRLINTSKMKSAEGIAVEGLFGKRKRGRQSAGSTSLASALGLLRS
;
A
#
# COMPACT_ATOMS: atom_id res chain seq x y z
N MET A 1 0.09 -0.15 -12.28
CA MET A 1 0.05 -1.03 -11.10
C MET A 1 0.44 -2.43 -11.56
N HIS A 2 1.23 -3.16 -10.77
CA HIS A 2 1.64 -4.55 -11.04
C HIS A 2 1.31 -5.43 -9.83
N GLY A 3 0.98 -6.69 -10.09
CA GLY A 3 0.49 -7.64 -9.09
C GLY A 3 -1.02 -7.95 -9.24
N PRO A 4 -1.62 -8.65 -8.27
CA PRO A 4 -1.00 -9.12 -7.03
C PRO A 4 0.11 -10.13 -7.30
N PHE A 5 1.19 -10.04 -6.53
CA PHE A 5 2.19 -11.09 -6.43
C PHE A 5 1.91 -11.88 -5.16
N GLU A 6 1.77 -13.19 -5.28
CA GLU A 6 1.38 -14.05 -4.17
C GLU A 6 2.64 -14.58 -3.47
N LEU A 7 2.70 -14.40 -2.16
CA LEU A 7 3.78 -14.90 -1.31
C LEU A 7 3.18 -16.01 -0.46
N ASP A 8 3.49 -17.25 -0.82
CA ASP A 8 3.03 -18.41 -0.09
C ASP A 8 3.93 -18.67 1.12
N LYS A 9 3.32 -18.81 2.30
CA LYS A 9 4.01 -19.16 3.54
C LYS A 9 4.47 -20.62 3.58
N HIS A 10 3.89 -21.47 2.73
CA HIS A 10 4.21 -22.90 2.64
C HIS A 10 5.21 -23.21 1.52
N SER A 11 5.61 -22.21 0.75
CA SER A 11 6.62 -22.39 -0.29
C SER A 11 7.97 -22.76 0.32
N SER A 12 8.72 -23.61 -0.39
CA SER A 12 10.14 -23.85 -0.10
C SER A 12 11.03 -22.64 -0.44
N LEU A 13 10.49 -21.69 -1.21
CA LEU A 13 11.17 -20.46 -1.58
C LEU A 13 10.86 -19.35 -0.57
N THR A 14 11.86 -18.52 -0.30
CA THR A 14 11.67 -17.26 0.42
C THR A 14 10.73 -16.33 -0.35
N TRP A 15 10.02 -15.45 0.36
CA TRP A 15 9.15 -14.46 -0.30
C TRP A 15 9.89 -13.59 -1.31
N LYS A 16 11.17 -13.26 -1.02
CA LYS A 16 12.02 -12.51 -1.95
C LYS A 16 12.29 -13.28 -3.25
N GLN A 17 12.50 -14.60 -3.17
CA GLN A 17 12.67 -15.46 -4.34
C GLN A 17 11.37 -15.57 -5.15
N LEU A 18 10.24 -15.81 -4.48
CA LEU A 18 8.91 -15.84 -5.14
C LEU A 18 8.62 -14.52 -5.86
N PHE A 19 8.95 -13.40 -5.21
CA PHE A 19 8.79 -12.08 -5.81
C PHE A 19 9.67 -11.91 -7.04
N ARG A 20 10.96 -12.28 -6.97
CA ARG A 20 11.87 -12.23 -8.12
C ARG A 20 11.32 -13.03 -9.29
N GLU A 21 10.87 -14.26 -9.06
CA GLU A 21 10.32 -15.11 -10.12
C GLU A 21 9.10 -14.47 -10.79
N GLN A 22 8.17 -13.93 -10.01
CA GLN A 22 6.97 -13.31 -10.57
C GLN A 22 7.21 -11.96 -11.23
N THR A 23 8.30 -11.26 -10.87
CA THR A 23 8.68 -9.96 -11.43
C THR A 23 9.62 -10.06 -12.63
N ARG A 24 10.22 -11.23 -12.92
CA ARG A 24 11.07 -11.46 -14.12
C ARG A 24 10.41 -11.03 -15.43
N ARG A 25 9.08 -11.15 -15.54
CA ARG A 25 8.28 -10.72 -16.71
C ARG A 25 8.15 -9.20 -16.85
N TYR A 26 8.64 -8.41 -15.89
CA TYR A 26 8.62 -6.96 -15.88
C TYR A 26 10.04 -6.41 -15.64
N PRO A 27 10.87 -6.30 -16.69
CA PRO A 27 12.25 -5.83 -16.56
C PRO A 27 12.35 -4.49 -15.83
N GLY A 28 13.16 -4.42 -14.78
CA GLY A 28 13.39 -3.23 -13.95
C GLY A 28 12.30 -2.92 -12.91
N LEU A 29 11.26 -3.77 -12.77
CA LEU A 29 10.21 -3.56 -11.78
C LEU A 29 10.73 -3.76 -10.34
N SER A 30 11.60 -4.74 -10.12
CA SER A 30 12.21 -5.03 -8.81
C SER A 30 12.95 -3.82 -8.24
N ASP A 31 13.62 -3.07 -9.11
CA ASP A 31 14.48 -1.94 -8.75
C ASP A 31 13.75 -0.59 -8.83
N ALA A 32 12.46 -0.63 -9.21
CA ALA A 32 11.66 0.56 -9.39
C ALA A 32 11.34 1.25 -8.06
N ALA A 33 11.26 2.58 -8.11
CA ALA A 33 10.70 3.39 -7.04
C ALA A 33 9.18 3.48 -7.13
N GLY A 34 8.53 3.69 -5.99
CA GLY A 34 7.08 3.84 -5.90
C GLY A 34 6.51 3.40 -4.57
N VAL A 35 5.24 2.96 -4.58
CA VAL A 35 4.50 2.54 -3.38
C VAL A 35 4.13 1.07 -3.51
N TYR A 36 4.27 0.31 -2.42
CA TYR A 36 3.86 -1.08 -2.35
C TYR A 36 2.82 -1.29 -1.26
N ILE A 37 1.92 -2.24 -1.50
CA ILE A 37 0.80 -2.56 -0.61
C ILE A 37 0.88 -4.05 -0.33
N ILE A 38 0.84 -4.43 0.94
CA ILE A 38 0.79 -5.82 1.38
C ILE A 38 -0.57 -6.06 2.03
N ALA A 39 -1.24 -7.13 1.61
CA ALA A 39 -2.49 -7.59 2.20
C ALA A 39 -2.42 -9.07 2.56
N THR A 40 -3.19 -9.45 3.56
CA THR A 40 -3.55 -10.84 3.80
C THR A 40 -4.86 -11.14 3.09
N THR A 41 -4.94 -12.28 2.41
CA THR A 41 -6.17 -12.72 1.72
C THR A 41 -6.81 -13.88 2.48
N ASN A 42 -8.13 -13.80 2.68
CA ASN A 42 -8.93 -14.91 3.19
C ASN A 42 -10.05 -15.21 2.18
N ARG A 43 -9.83 -16.22 1.34
CA ARG A 43 -10.73 -16.72 0.28
C ARG A 43 -11.16 -15.65 -0.73
N THR A 44 -11.99 -14.71 -0.32
CA THR A 44 -12.64 -13.70 -1.17
C THR A 44 -12.36 -12.26 -0.74
N LYS A 45 -11.74 -12.03 0.42
CA LYS A 45 -11.48 -10.68 0.94
C LYS A 45 -10.01 -10.44 1.23
N ASP A 46 -9.49 -9.37 0.65
CA ASP A 46 -8.16 -8.85 0.94
C ASP A 46 -8.22 -7.83 2.09
N SER A 47 -7.31 -7.98 3.06
CA SER A 47 -7.14 -7.06 4.18
C SER A 47 -5.75 -6.47 4.14
N ILE A 48 -5.67 -5.18 3.76
CA ILE A 48 -4.40 -4.45 3.72
C ILE A 48 -3.84 -4.36 5.14
N CYS A 49 -2.59 -4.79 5.32
CA CYS A 49 -1.90 -4.76 6.61
C CYS A 49 -0.67 -3.83 6.60
N TYR A 50 -0.09 -3.57 5.43
CA TYR A 50 1.08 -2.71 5.31
C TYR A 50 1.05 -1.92 4.00
N ILE A 51 1.43 -0.65 4.07
CA ILE A 51 1.66 0.20 2.91
C ILE A 51 3.00 0.89 3.14
N GLY A 52 3.89 0.79 2.17
CA GLY A 52 5.22 1.39 2.23
C GLY A 52 5.61 2.01 0.90
N MET A 53 6.70 2.77 0.91
CA MET A 53 7.27 3.34 -0.30
C MET A 53 8.74 3.00 -0.43
N THR A 54 9.24 3.01 -1.66
CA THR A 54 10.66 2.88 -1.98
C THR A 54 11.07 3.96 -2.98
N HIS A 55 12.34 4.34 -2.92
CA HIS A 55 12.93 5.39 -3.75
C HIS A 55 14.33 4.99 -4.24
N TRP A 56 15.30 4.82 -3.33
CA TRP A 56 16.69 4.48 -3.72
C TRP A 56 16.93 2.98 -3.94
N GLN A 57 16.37 2.12 -3.09
CA GLN A 57 16.75 0.71 -3.05
C GLN A 57 15.84 -0.20 -3.91
N GLY A 58 14.77 0.35 -4.48
CA GLY A 58 13.78 -0.40 -5.24
C GLY A 58 12.82 -1.22 -4.37
N PHE A 59 11.82 -1.85 -4.99
CA PHE A 59 10.83 -2.67 -4.29
C PHE A 59 11.44 -3.89 -3.64
N GLU A 60 12.38 -4.55 -4.32
CA GLU A 60 12.91 -5.81 -3.83
C GLU A 60 13.69 -5.65 -2.51
N ALA A 61 14.55 -4.63 -2.43
CA ALA A 61 15.35 -4.40 -1.23
C ALA A 61 14.49 -3.84 -0.08
N GLU A 62 13.55 -2.93 -0.39
CA GLU A 62 12.75 -2.27 0.64
C GLU A 62 11.63 -3.18 1.17
N ALA A 63 10.78 -3.72 0.29
CA ALA A 63 9.61 -4.50 0.69
C ALA A 63 9.98 -5.84 1.33
N PHE A 64 11.15 -6.39 0.96
CA PHE A 64 11.69 -7.64 1.51
C PHE A 64 12.92 -7.40 2.40
N SER A 65 13.07 -6.19 2.95
CA SER A 65 14.02 -5.98 4.04
C SER A 65 13.64 -6.87 5.22
N GLN A 66 14.64 -7.36 5.97
CA GLN A 66 14.41 -8.24 7.12
C GLN A 66 13.36 -7.66 8.08
N ARG A 67 13.50 -6.38 8.41
CA ARG A 67 12.55 -5.65 9.26
C ARG A 67 11.10 -5.69 8.73
N ASN A 68 10.89 -5.43 7.43
CA ASN A 68 9.55 -5.40 6.86
C ASN A 68 8.93 -6.80 6.76
N VAL A 69 9.77 -7.81 6.47
CA VAL A 69 9.34 -9.22 6.47
C VAL A 69 8.92 -9.64 7.87
N GLU A 70 9.71 -9.34 8.90
CA GLU A 70 9.39 -9.63 10.31
C GLU A 70 8.07 -8.97 10.73
N LEU A 71 7.90 -7.67 10.48
CA LEU A 71 6.65 -6.94 10.78
C LEU A 71 5.42 -7.58 10.14
N VAL A 72 5.55 -8.02 8.89
CA VAL A 72 4.46 -8.66 8.15
C VAL A 72 4.23 -10.07 8.67
N TRP A 73 5.29 -10.82 8.96
CA TRP A 73 5.24 -12.18 9.50
C TRP A 73 4.53 -12.24 10.85
N ASP A 74 4.82 -11.32 11.76
CA ASP A 74 4.13 -11.23 13.06
C ASP A 74 2.61 -11.17 12.87
N VAL A 75 2.15 -10.33 11.93
CA VAL A 75 0.73 -10.19 11.60
C VAL A 75 0.14 -11.40 10.92
N ILE A 76 0.92 -12.13 10.12
CA ILE A 76 0.45 -13.36 9.47
C ILE A 76 0.41 -14.52 10.45
N SER A 77 1.34 -14.59 11.38
CA SER A 77 1.37 -15.65 12.40
C SER A 77 0.11 -15.64 13.27
N GLU A 78 -0.44 -14.45 13.54
CA GLU A 78 -1.74 -14.25 14.18
C GLU A 78 -2.94 -14.68 13.29
N MET A 79 -2.76 -14.78 11.97
CA MET A 79 -3.82 -15.04 11.00
C MET A 79 -3.73 -16.45 10.39
N ARG A 80 -4.50 -17.40 10.95
CA ARG A 80 -4.62 -18.77 10.42
C ARG A 80 -4.94 -18.79 8.90
N ASN A 81 -4.05 -19.42 8.13
CA ASN A 81 -4.21 -19.80 6.71
C ASN A 81 -4.57 -18.68 5.72
N ARG A 82 -3.95 -17.51 5.85
CA ARG A 82 -4.07 -16.45 4.84
C ARG A 82 -2.86 -16.45 3.92
N ALA A 83 -3.11 -16.39 2.61
CA ALA A 83 -2.06 -16.09 1.64
C ALA A 83 -1.75 -14.58 1.68
N ILE A 84 -0.59 -14.21 1.18
CA ILE A 84 -0.11 -12.83 1.20
C ILE A 84 -0.05 -12.34 -0.23
N LYS A 85 -0.54 -11.13 -0.44
CA LYS A 85 -0.49 -10.46 -1.73
C LYS A 85 0.28 -9.17 -1.59
N ILE A 86 1.16 -8.90 -2.56
CA ILE A 86 1.82 -7.62 -2.70
C ILE A 86 1.47 -6.98 -4.05
N TRP A 87 1.09 -5.71 -4.03
CA TRP A 87 0.90 -4.88 -5.21
C TRP A 87 1.96 -3.80 -5.26
N LEU A 88 2.41 -3.49 -6.47
CA LEU A 88 3.41 -2.46 -6.72
C LEU A 88 2.83 -1.35 -7.60
N ILE A 89 2.88 -0.13 -7.10
CA ILE A 89 2.60 1.09 -7.84
C ILE A 89 3.95 1.71 -8.20
N ALA A 90 4.58 1.08 -9.19
CA ALA A 90 5.88 1.50 -9.72
C ALA A 90 5.75 2.77 -10.57
N LYS A 91 6.66 3.72 -10.37
CA LYS A 91 6.75 4.89 -11.24
C LYS A 91 7.33 4.50 -12.60
N ARG A 92 6.74 5.04 -13.65
CA ARG A 92 7.26 4.97 -15.02
C ARG A 92 7.73 6.35 -15.43
N THR A 93 8.84 6.43 -16.17
CA THR A 93 9.22 7.68 -16.83
C THR A 93 8.82 7.63 -18.30
N PRO A 94 8.16 8.68 -18.83
CA PRO A 94 7.85 8.76 -20.26
C PRO A 94 9.11 8.67 -21.13
N ALA A 95 10.21 9.31 -20.68
CA ALA A 95 11.46 9.39 -21.42
C ALA A 95 12.18 8.04 -21.60
N ARG A 96 12.06 7.10 -20.66
CA ARG A 96 12.78 5.81 -20.72
C ARG A 96 11.90 4.62 -21.14
N LYS A 97 10.61 4.83 -21.42
CA LYS A 97 9.62 3.74 -21.64
C LYS A 97 9.68 2.63 -20.57
N GLY A 98 10.20 2.92 -19.38
CA GLY A 98 10.58 1.95 -18.36
C GLY A 98 10.34 2.45 -16.94
N PHE A 99 10.73 1.64 -15.96
CA PHE A 99 10.59 1.98 -14.54
C PHE A 99 11.63 3.02 -14.10
N SER A 100 11.25 3.82 -13.11
CA SER A 100 12.06 4.94 -12.59
C SER A 100 12.69 4.60 -11.25
N TRP A 101 13.96 4.95 -11.07
CA TRP A 101 14.66 4.97 -9.78
C TRP A 101 14.92 6.40 -9.26
N ASP A 102 14.41 7.42 -9.95
CA ASP A 102 14.69 8.83 -9.63
C ASP A 102 14.21 9.21 -8.22
N SER A 103 15.09 9.73 -7.37
CA SER A 103 14.79 10.14 -6.00
C SER A 103 14.02 11.44 -5.87
N ARG A 104 13.98 12.28 -6.92
CA ARG A 104 13.20 13.54 -6.97
C ARG A 104 11.68 13.33 -6.82
N ILE A 105 11.27 12.07 -6.72
CA ILE A 105 9.89 11.62 -6.70
C ILE A 105 9.45 11.23 -5.29
N GLU A 106 10.36 11.27 -4.30
CA GLU A 106 10.09 10.93 -2.91
C GLU A 106 8.82 11.60 -2.40
N ARG A 107 8.67 12.91 -2.64
CA ARG A 107 7.48 13.67 -2.24
C ARG A 107 6.18 13.14 -2.85
N GLN A 108 6.22 12.68 -4.10
CA GLN A 108 5.05 12.14 -4.80
C GLN A 108 4.70 10.75 -4.26
N SER A 109 5.70 9.88 -4.09
CA SER A 109 5.51 8.57 -3.46
C SER A 109 5.02 8.69 -2.02
N PHE A 110 5.54 9.64 -1.26
CA PHE A 110 5.12 9.94 0.12
C PHE A 110 3.66 10.41 0.18
N LEU A 111 3.26 11.33 -0.71
CA LEU A 111 1.88 11.77 -0.79
C LEU A 111 0.94 10.61 -1.14
N LEU A 112 1.32 9.80 -2.14
CA LEU A 112 0.53 8.64 -2.54
C LEU A 112 0.43 7.59 -1.43
N GLU A 113 1.54 7.26 -0.78
CA GLU A 113 1.59 6.36 0.38
C GLU A 113 0.64 6.86 1.49
N THR A 114 0.71 8.16 1.81
CA THR A 114 -0.14 8.78 2.84
C THR A 114 -1.62 8.68 2.47
N LEU A 115 -1.99 9.00 1.22
CA LEU A 115 -3.37 8.89 0.75
C LEU A 115 -3.89 7.44 0.81
N LEU A 116 -3.07 6.46 0.45
CA LEU A 116 -3.43 5.04 0.51
C LEU A 116 -3.57 4.56 1.96
N ILE A 117 -2.71 5.02 2.87
CA ILE A 117 -2.85 4.77 4.32
C ILE A 117 -4.19 5.31 4.84
N MET A 118 -4.50 6.57 4.51
CA MET A 118 -5.76 7.21 4.92
C MET A 118 -6.98 6.47 4.36
N HIS A 119 -6.93 6.07 3.09
CA HIS A 119 -8.02 5.35 2.44
C HIS A 119 -8.21 3.94 3.03
N ALA A 120 -7.13 3.19 3.22
CA ALA A 120 -7.18 1.87 3.84
C ALA A 120 -7.76 1.94 5.25
N LYS A 121 -7.42 2.99 6.01
CA LYS A 121 -8.01 3.24 7.34
C LYS A 121 -9.48 3.57 7.29
N ALA A 122 -9.91 4.45 6.37
CA ALA A 122 -11.31 4.78 6.19
C ALA A 122 -12.16 3.53 5.83
N ALA A 123 -11.57 2.59 5.10
CA ALA A 123 -12.18 1.29 4.78
C ALA A 123 -12.11 0.25 5.91
N GLY A 124 -11.53 0.59 7.08
CA GLY A 124 -11.48 -0.27 8.25
C GLY A 124 -10.32 -1.28 8.28
N HIS A 125 -9.28 -1.09 7.47
CA HIS A 125 -8.11 -1.96 7.48
C HIS A 125 -7.19 -1.69 8.70
N ARG A 126 -6.64 -2.77 9.27
CA ARG A 126 -5.69 -2.71 10.38
C ARG A 126 -4.25 -2.65 9.84
N LEU A 127 -3.74 -1.43 9.66
CA LEU A 127 -2.36 -1.20 9.24
C LEU A 127 -1.36 -1.27 10.40
N ILE A 128 -0.17 -1.81 10.13
CA ILE A 128 0.92 -2.03 11.10
C ILE A 128 1.83 -0.81 11.24
N ASN A 129 1.95 0.02 10.19
CA ASN A 129 2.85 1.17 10.12
C ASN A 129 2.37 2.39 10.96
N THR A 130 2.17 2.19 12.27
CA THR A 130 1.56 3.13 13.22
C THR A 130 2.21 4.49 13.34
N SER A 131 3.51 4.61 13.08
CA SER A 131 4.23 5.89 13.16
C SER A 131 3.72 6.92 12.14
N LYS A 132 3.54 6.52 10.88
CA LYS A 132 2.99 7.39 9.82
C LYS A 132 1.48 7.63 9.97
N MET A 133 0.78 6.75 10.71
CA MET A 133 -0.63 6.93 11.01
C MET A 133 -0.88 8.15 11.89
N LYS A 134 0.02 8.48 12.84
CA LYS A 134 -0.13 9.68 13.69
C LYS A 134 -0.16 10.96 12.87
N SER A 135 0.68 11.08 11.84
CA SER A 135 0.68 12.23 10.92
C SER A 135 -0.60 12.28 10.07
N ALA A 136 -1.10 11.13 9.63
CA ALA A 136 -2.33 11.04 8.85
C ALA A 136 -3.60 11.31 9.69
N GLU A 137 -3.61 10.94 10.97
CA GLU A 137 -4.73 11.19 11.89
C GLU A 137 -4.96 12.67 12.18
N GLY A 138 -3.90 13.50 12.10
CA GLY A 138 -4.01 14.95 12.18
C GLY A 138 -4.71 15.59 10.98
N ILE A 139 -4.83 14.86 9.86
CA ILE A 139 -5.49 15.31 8.63
C ILE A 139 -6.91 14.73 8.61
N ALA A 140 -7.84 15.42 9.27
CA ALA A 140 -9.26 15.12 9.17
C ALA A 140 -9.92 16.07 8.17
N VAL A 141 -10.56 15.49 7.16
CA VAL A 141 -11.43 16.25 6.25
C VAL A 141 -12.83 15.70 6.40
N GLU A 142 -13.72 16.52 6.96
CA GLU A 142 -15.08 16.11 7.27
C GLU A 142 -15.78 15.55 6.02
N GLY A 143 -16.33 14.34 6.12
CA GLY A 143 -16.96 13.64 5.00
C GLY A 143 -16.00 12.87 4.08
N LEU A 144 -14.68 13.05 4.21
CA LEU A 144 -13.67 12.39 3.36
C LEU A 144 -12.71 11.49 4.15
N PHE A 145 -12.05 12.02 5.19
CA PHE A 145 -11.00 11.32 5.95
C PHE A 145 -11.05 11.65 7.45
N GLY A 146 -10.60 10.71 8.29
CA GLY A 146 -10.50 10.90 9.75
C GLY A 146 -11.70 10.35 10.55
N LYS A 147 -11.66 10.50 11.88
CA LYS A 147 -12.77 10.06 12.75
C LYS A 147 -14.03 10.85 12.40
N ARG A 148 -15.09 10.16 11.96
CA ARG A 148 -16.42 10.77 11.81
C ARG A 148 -16.84 11.33 13.17
N LYS A 149 -16.99 12.65 13.27
CA LYS A 149 -17.69 13.26 14.40
C LYS A 149 -19.13 12.71 14.41
N ARG A 150 -19.62 12.27 15.58
CA ARG A 150 -21.03 11.89 15.73
C ARG A 150 -21.89 13.13 15.45
N GLY A 151 -22.76 13.07 14.45
CA GLY A 151 -23.63 14.19 14.06
C GLY A 151 -24.00 14.16 12.57
N ARG A 152 -24.92 15.06 12.18
CA ARG A 152 -25.28 15.30 10.78
C ARG A 152 -24.08 15.92 10.05
N GLN A 153 -23.72 15.39 8.88
CA GLN A 153 -22.69 16.01 8.03
C GLN A 153 -23.08 17.45 7.71
N SER A 154 -22.10 18.37 7.72
CA SER A 154 -22.37 19.73 7.30
C SER A 154 -22.82 19.78 5.83
N ALA A 155 -23.57 20.82 5.47
CA ALA A 155 -23.97 21.05 4.07
C ALA A 155 -22.74 21.17 3.15
N GLY A 156 -21.66 21.81 3.63
CA GLY A 156 -20.39 21.90 2.92
C GLY A 156 -19.72 20.54 2.70
N SER A 157 -19.70 19.68 3.72
CA SER A 157 -19.16 18.32 3.64
C SER A 157 -19.92 17.48 2.61
N THR A 158 -21.24 17.63 2.56
CA THR A 158 -22.12 16.92 1.61
C THR A 158 -21.91 17.43 0.18
N SER A 159 -21.85 18.75 0.00
CA SER A 159 -21.58 19.38 -1.30
C SER A 159 -20.22 18.98 -1.85
N LEU A 160 -19.18 18.96 -1.01
CA LEU A 160 -17.84 18.55 -1.40
C LEU A 160 -17.79 17.05 -1.77
N ALA A 161 -18.43 16.19 -0.98
CA ALA A 161 -18.51 14.76 -1.28
C ALA A 161 -19.24 14.49 -2.62
N SER A 162 -20.27 15.28 -2.93
CA SER A 162 -20.95 15.25 -4.23
C SER A 162 -20.03 15.71 -5.36
N ALA A 163 -19.36 16.85 -5.21
CA ALA A 163 -18.44 17.40 -6.21
C ALA A 163 -17.25 16.47 -6.51
N LEU A 164 -16.81 15.68 -5.52
CA LEU A 164 -15.74 14.70 -5.67
C LEU A 164 -16.25 13.31 -6.12
N GLY A 165 -17.55 13.12 -6.33
CA GLY A 165 -18.13 11.85 -6.77
C GLY A 165 -18.07 10.72 -5.74
N LEU A 166 -18.01 11.06 -4.45
CA LEU A 166 -17.84 10.10 -3.35
C LEU A 166 -19.17 9.64 -2.74
N LEU A 167 -20.25 10.35 -3.04
CA LEU A 167 -21.61 9.88 -2.80
C LEU A 167 -21.98 8.94 -3.94
N ARG A 168 -22.10 7.64 -3.63
CA ARG A 168 -22.70 6.69 -4.57
C ARG A 168 -24.18 7.06 -4.71
N SER A 169 -24.60 7.38 -5.93
CA SER A 169 -26.00 7.40 -6.36
C SER A 169 -26.64 6.03 -6.15
#